data_AF-A0A937DD69-F1
#
_entry.id   AF-A0A937DD69-F1
#
_cell.length_a   1.000
_cell.length_b   1.000
_cell.length_c   1.000
_cell.angle_alpha   90.00
_cell.angle_beta   90.00
_cell.angle_gamma   90.00
#
_symmetry.space_group_name_H-M   'P 1'
#
loop_
_entity.id
_entity.type
_entity.pdbx_description
1 polymer ?
#
loop_
_entity_poly.entity_id
_entity_poly.type
_entity_poly.pdbx_seq_one_letter_code
_entity_poly.pdbx_strand_id
1 'polypeptide(L)'
;MKSNNISTRKFIIKYGLILGAIWIIYYFIKYLVINSVYNDGGYIFSMITEIGLHILLAYPIYQYKLINNGFLTLIQALKIGMSIALIVSLIAGIYFIFVIKIIEPEEVLQRANDAKETMLNNNPDMSP
;
A
#
# COMPACT_ATOMS: atom_id res chain seq x y z
N MET A 1 -13.78 35.13 -14.95
CA MET A 1 -12.98 33.91 -15.13
C MET A 1 -13.88 32.70 -14.99
N LYS A 2 -13.93 31.80 -16.00
CA LYS A 2 -14.71 30.56 -15.92
C LYS A 2 -14.06 29.64 -14.89
N SER A 3 -14.75 29.33 -13.79
CA SER A 3 -14.30 28.27 -12.88
C SER A 3 -14.39 26.95 -13.64
N ASN A 4 -13.25 26.36 -14.00
CA ASN A 4 -13.21 24.94 -14.33
C ASN A 4 -13.63 24.19 -13.06
N ASN A 5 -14.91 23.88 -12.96
CA ASN A 5 -15.50 23.23 -11.80
C ASN A 5 -15.14 21.74 -11.89
N ILE A 6 -13.87 21.43 -11.63
CA ILE A 6 -13.37 20.06 -11.58
C ILE A 6 -14.15 19.39 -10.46
N SER A 7 -14.89 18.34 -10.80
CA SER A 7 -15.57 17.54 -9.79
C SER A 7 -14.50 16.82 -8.95
N THR A 8 -14.10 17.43 -7.83
CA THR A 8 -13.14 16.87 -6.86
C THR A 8 -13.49 15.44 -6.47
N ARG A 9 -14.79 15.13 -6.37
CA ARG A 9 -15.29 13.76 -6.15
C ARG A 9 -14.86 12.79 -7.23
N LYS A 10 -14.99 13.16 -8.51
CA LYS A 10 -14.60 12.31 -9.65
C LYS A 10 -13.08 12.11 -9.67
N PHE A 11 -12.32 13.16 -9.33
CA PHE A 11 -10.87 13.10 -9.21
C PHE A 11 -10.44 12.11 -8.11
N ILE A 12 -11.00 12.25 -6.91
CA ILE A 12 -10.73 11.36 -5.77
C ILE A 12 -11.04 9.90 -6.13
N ILE A 13 -12.23 9.64 -6.69
CA ILE A 13 -12.61 8.26 -7.07
C ILE A 13 -11.67 7.70 -8.14
N LYS A 14 -11.36 8.48 -9.19
CA LYS A 14 -10.46 8.05 -10.26
C LYS A 14 -9.10 7.65 -9.71
N TYR A 15 -8.45 8.51 -8.93
CA TYR A 15 -7.11 8.24 -8.42
C TYR A 15 -7.10 7.20 -7.29
N GLY A 16 -8.15 7.13 -6.47
CA GLY A 16 -8.32 6.07 -5.48
C GLY A 16 -8.41 4.69 -6.13
N LEU A 17 -9.20 4.54 -7.19
CA LEU A 17 -9.31 3.29 -7.94
C LEU A 17 -8.02 2.92 -8.67
N ILE A 18 -7.37 3.88 -9.34
CA ILE A 18 -6.10 3.65 -10.06
C ILE A 18 -5.01 3.19 -9.08
N LEU A 19 -4.81 3.93 -7.98
CA LEU A 19 -3.79 3.57 -7.00
C LEU A 19 -4.13 2.28 -6.26
N GLY A 20 -5.41 2.03 -5.96
CA GLY A 20 -5.85 0.77 -5.37
C GLY A 20 -5.59 -0.43 -6.28
N ALA A 21 -5.81 -0.30 -7.59
CA ALA A 21 -5.48 -1.34 -8.56
C ALA A 21 -3.97 -1.58 -8.65
N ILE A 22 -3.16 -0.51 -8.68
CA ILE A 22 -1.69 -0.61 -8.64
C ILE A 22 -1.24 -1.35 -7.39
N TRP A 23 -1.84 -1.05 -6.24
CA TRP A 23 -1.56 -1.74 -4.98
C TRP A 23 -1.88 -3.24 -5.05
N ILE A 24 -3.05 -3.62 -5.57
CA ILE A 24 -3.40 -5.04 -5.74
C ILE A 24 -2.38 -5.74 -6.64
N ILE A 25 -2.04 -5.14 -7.80
CA ILE A 25 -1.08 -5.72 -8.74
C ILE A 25 0.28 -5.88 -8.07
N TYR A 26 0.75 -4.86 -7.35
CA TYR A 26 2.01 -4.91 -6.60
C TYR A 26 2.01 -6.06 -5.59
N TYR A 27 0.98 -6.17 -4.74
CA TYR A 27 0.92 -7.23 -3.74
C TYR A 27 0.79 -8.62 -4.35
N PHE A 28 0.07 -8.74 -5.46
CA PHE A 28 -0.05 -9.99 -6.20
C PHE A 28 1.30 -10.42 -6.80
N ILE A 29 2.04 -9.51 -7.42
CA ILE A 29 3.39 -9.79 -7.93
C ILE A 29 4.33 -10.13 -6.77
N LYS A 30 4.29 -9.37 -5.67
CA LYS A 30 5.10 -9.61 -4.47
C LYS A 30 4.85 -11.01 -3.93
N TYR A 31 3.60 -11.44 -3.87
CA TYR A 31 3.20 -12.78 -3.47
C TYR A 31 3.83 -13.87 -4.36
N LEU A 32 3.74 -13.72 -5.68
CA LEU A 32 4.31 -14.71 -6.63
C LEU A 32 5.84 -14.82 -6.58
N VAL A 33 6.53 -13.74 -6.23
CA VAL A 33 7.99 -13.63 -6.32
C VAL A 33 8.67 -13.77 -4.93
N ILE A 34 7.89 -13.97 -3.86
CA ILE A 34 8.38 -13.92 -2.48
C ILE A 34 9.45 -14.99 -2.19
N ASN A 35 9.35 -16.16 -2.82
CA ASN A 35 10.28 -17.27 -2.64
C ASN A 35 11.68 -17.03 -3.26
N SER A 36 11.84 -16.05 -4.16
CA SER A 36 13.14 -15.78 -4.80
C SER A 36 13.90 -14.58 -4.24
N VAL A 37 13.22 -13.68 -3.52
CA VAL A 37 13.80 -12.39 -3.08
C VAL A 37 14.27 -12.41 -1.63
N TYR A 38 13.70 -13.28 -0.78
CA TYR A 38 13.93 -13.21 0.68
C TYR A 38 15.08 -14.05 1.25
N ASN A 39 15.73 -14.90 0.45
CA ASN A 39 16.80 -15.78 0.97
C ASN A 39 18.14 -15.08 1.23
N ASP A 40 18.46 -13.94 0.58
CA ASP A 40 19.78 -13.29 0.67
C ASP A 40 19.70 -11.76 0.92
N GLY A 41 18.98 -11.31 1.95
CA GLY A 41 18.99 -9.89 2.34
C GLY A 41 18.01 -8.97 1.59
N GLY A 42 17.03 -9.55 0.88
CA GLY A 42 15.99 -8.79 0.16
C GLY A 42 14.99 -8.03 1.04
N TYR A 43 15.11 -8.09 2.37
CA TYR A 43 14.27 -7.32 3.29
C TYR A 43 14.39 -5.80 3.07
N ILE A 44 15.61 -5.28 2.90
CA ILE A 44 15.84 -3.85 2.63
C ILE A 44 15.19 -3.45 1.30
N PHE A 45 15.32 -4.30 0.27
CA PHE A 45 14.68 -4.07 -1.03
C PHE A 45 13.15 -4.06 -0.90
N SER A 46 12.56 -4.98 -0.13
CA SER A 46 11.13 -4.94 0.16
C SER A 46 10.71 -3.68 0.90
N MET A 47 11.48 -3.21 1.89
CA MET A 47 11.14 -1.96 2.59
C MET A 47 11.17 -0.76 1.66
N ILE A 48 12.20 -0.65 0.82
CA ILE A 48 12.33 0.46 -0.15
C ILE A 48 11.15 0.46 -1.13
N THR A 49 10.77 -0.70 -1.65
CA THR A 49 9.64 -0.81 -2.59
C THR A 49 8.31 -0.47 -1.93
N GLU A 50 8.08 -0.90 -0.68
CA GLU A 50 6.89 -0.54 0.10
C GLU A 50 6.81 0.98 0.34
N ILE A 51 7.91 1.62 0.75
CA ILE A 51 7.97 3.08 0.95
C ILE A 51 7.70 3.80 -0.37
N GLY A 52 8.32 3.33 -1.46
CA GLY A 52 8.11 3.89 -2.80
C GLY A 52 6.64 3.85 -3.24
N LEU A 53 5.94 2.75 -2.94
CA LEU A 53 4.52 2.61 -3.24
C LEU A 53 3.65 3.62 -2.47
N HIS A 54 4.00 3.92 -1.22
CA HIS A 54 3.28 4.91 -0.41
C HIS A 54 3.53 6.35 -0.87
N ILE A 55 4.74 6.66 -1.35
CA ILE A 55 5.08 7.98 -1.91
C ILE A 55 4.20 8.31 -3.13
N LEU A 56 3.72 7.30 -3.88
CA LEU A 56 2.80 7.50 -5.00
C LEU A 56 1.47 8.17 -4.61
N LEU A 57 1.08 8.15 -3.33
CA LEU A 57 -0.10 8.88 -2.82
C LEU A 57 0.06 10.41 -2.94
N ALA A 58 1.28 10.92 -3.05
CA ALA A 58 1.53 12.35 -3.29
C ALA A 58 1.23 12.77 -4.73
N TYR A 59 1.29 11.84 -5.70
CA TYR A 59 1.12 12.15 -7.12
C TYR A 59 -0.27 12.75 -7.45
N PRO A 60 -1.40 12.21 -6.97
CA PRO A 60 -2.71 12.83 -7.18
C PRO A 60 -2.82 14.26 -6.60
N ILE A 61 -2.16 14.54 -5.48
CA ILE A 61 -2.17 15.88 -4.87
C ILE A 61 -1.44 16.88 -5.80
N TYR A 62 -0.29 16.47 -6.34
CA TYR A 62 0.46 17.25 -7.32
C TYR A 62 -0.36 17.47 -8.61
N GLN A 63 -1.00 16.43 -9.13
CA GLN A 63 -1.86 16.54 -10.32
C GLN A 63 -3.04 17.48 -10.07
N TYR A 64 -3.68 17.40 -8.91
CA TYR A 64 -4.77 18.31 -8.58
C TYR A 64 -4.32 19.77 -8.51
N LYS A 65 -3.13 20.04 -7.95
CA LYS A 65 -2.53 21.38 -7.93
C LYS A 65 -2.34 21.93 -9.35
N LEU A 66 -1.82 21.13 -10.28
CA LEU A 66 -1.61 21.57 -11.67
C LEU A 66 -2.93 21.96 -12.35
N ILE A 67 -3.97 21.13 -12.19
CA ILE A 67 -5.27 21.39 -12.81
C ILE A 67 -5.98 22.58 -12.11
N ASN A 68 -5.67 22.86 -10.85
CA ASN A 68 -6.17 24.01 -10.09
C ASN A 68 -5.27 25.26 -10.21
N ASN A 69 -4.77 25.54 -11.42
CA ASN A 69 -3.95 26.71 -11.75
C ASN A 69 -2.64 26.83 -10.94
N GLY A 70 -2.09 25.72 -10.45
CA GLY A 70 -0.84 25.70 -9.68
C GLY A 70 -1.01 26.06 -8.20
N PHE A 71 -2.23 26.27 -7.72
CA PHE A 71 -2.50 26.63 -6.32
C PHE A 71 -3.35 25.58 -5.63
N LEU A 72 -3.08 25.33 -4.35
CA LEU A 72 -3.84 24.41 -3.51
C LEU A 72 -3.76 24.88 -2.07
N THR A 73 -4.88 25.00 -1.38
CA THR A 73 -4.85 25.25 0.07
C THR A 73 -4.50 23.96 0.81
N LEU A 74 -3.93 24.09 2.02
CA LEU A 74 -3.61 22.92 2.86
C LEU A 74 -4.84 22.03 3.10
N ILE A 75 -6.00 22.65 3.36
CA ILE A 75 -7.26 21.94 3.58
C ILE A 75 -7.68 21.16 2.32
N GLN A 76 -7.52 21.74 1.12
CA GLN A 76 -7.82 21.04 -0.13
C GLN A 76 -6.88 19.84 -0.32
N ALA A 77 -5.58 20.03 -0.08
CA ALA A 77 -4.59 18.96 -0.16
C ALA A 77 -4.91 17.79 0.79
N LEU A 78 -5.21 18.11 2.06
CA LEU A 78 -5.60 17.11 3.06
C LEU A 78 -6.86 16.36 2.65
N LYS A 79 -7.91 17.07 2.21
CA LYS A 79 -9.16 16.45 1.78
C LYS A 79 -8.94 15.47 0.63
N ILE A 80 -8.15 15.85 -0.37
CA ILE A 80 -7.87 15.01 -1.54
C ILE A 80 -7.03 13.80 -1.13
N GLY A 81 -5.90 14.03 -0.45
CA GLY A 81 -4.98 12.98 -0.03
C GLY A 81 -5.64 11.95 0.87
N MET A 82 -6.32 12.39 1.94
CA MET A 82 -6.99 11.49 2.88
C MET A 82 -8.12 10.71 2.22
N SER A 83 -8.93 11.33 1.36
CA SER A 83 -10.03 10.63 0.69
C SER A 83 -9.53 9.57 -0.29
N ILE A 84 -8.44 9.85 -1.01
CA ILE A 84 -7.81 8.87 -1.90
C ILE A 84 -7.20 7.73 -1.07
N ALA A 85 -6.46 8.05 -0.02
CA ALA A 85 -5.85 7.06 0.86
C ALA A 85 -6.90 6.12 1.49
N LEU A 86 -8.07 6.66 1.87
CA LEU A 86 -9.19 5.86 2.39
C LEU A 86 -9.73 4.85 1.35
N ILE A 87 -9.84 5.25 0.08
CA ILE A 87 -10.28 4.34 -0.99
C ILE A 87 -9.22 3.26 -1.22
N VAL A 88 -7.95 3.64 -1.28
CA VAL A 88 -6.83 2.70 -1.47
C VAL A 88 -6.77 1.69 -0.33
N SER A 89 -6.88 2.14 0.94
CA SER A 89 -6.85 1.25 2.10
C SER A 89 -8.04 0.32 2.17
N LEU A 90 -9.23 0.76 1.74
CA LEU A 90 -10.40 -0.10 1.66
C LEU A 90 -10.20 -1.22 0.63
N ILE A 91 -9.70 -0.87 -0.56
CA ILE A 91 -9.39 -1.84 -1.63
C ILE A 91 -8.31 -2.84 -1.16
N ALA A 92 -7.23 -2.32 -0.56
CA ALA A 92 -6.14 -3.12 -0.04
C ALA A 92 -6.59 -4.05 1.10
N GLY A 93 -7.44 -3.56 2.00
CA GLY A 93 -7.99 -4.35 3.10
C GLY A 93 -8.89 -5.50 2.61
N ILE A 94 -9.70 -5.25 1.57
CA ILE A 94 -10.50 -6.31 0.93
C ILE A 94 -9.59 -7.38 0.31
N TYR A 95 -8.54 -6.96 -0.41
CA TYR A 95 -7.57 -7.88 -0.99
C TYR A 95 -6.83 -8.68 0.10
N PHE A 96 -6.40 -8.03 1.18
CA PHE A 96 -5.75 -8.69 2.30
C PHE A 96 -6.63 -9.78 2.91
N ILE A 97 -7.91 -9.48 3.17
CA ILE A 97 -8.88 -10.46 3.67
C ILE A 97 -9.04 -11.62 2.68
N PHE A 98 -9.07 -11.35 1.38
CA PHE A 98 -9.15 -12.37 0.34
C PHE A 98 -7.95 -13.33 0.39
N VAL A 99 -6.73 -12.79 0.51
CA VAL A 99 -5.50 -13.60 0.61
C VAL A 99 -5.54 -14.51 1.83
N ILE A 100 -5.75 -13.95 3.04
CA ILE A 100 -5.67 -14.72 4.29
C ILE A 100 -6.83 -15.69 4.52
N LYS A 101 -7.93 -15.59 3.76
CA LYS A 101 -9.08 -16.48 3.92
C LYS A 101 -9.21 -17.51 2.80
N ILE A 102 -8.74 -17.19 1.60
CA ILE A 102 -9.02 -17.99 0.40
C ILE A 102 -7.73 -18.51 -0.24
N ILE A 103 -6.69 -17.68 -0.34
CA ILE A 103 -5.45 -18.07 -1.02
C ILE A 103 -4.57 -18.88 -0.06
N GLU A 104 -4.19 -18.30 1.08
CA GLU A 104 -3.29 -18.94 2.05
C GLU A 104 -3.79 -18.77 3.49
N PRO A 105 -4.75 -19.60 3.93
CA PRO A 105 -5.33 -19.48 5.26
C PRO A 105 -4.36 -19.81 6.41
N GLU A 106 -3.33 -20.60 6.13
CA GLU A 106 -2.34 -21.02 7.12
C GLU A 106 -1.11 -20.10 7.21
N GLU A 107 -0.94 -19.17 6.25
CA GLU A 107 0.26 -18.33 6.12
C GLU A 107 0.54 -17.53 7.41
N VAL A 108 -0.50 -17.01 8.06
CA VAL A 108 -0.36 -16.23 9.30
C VAL A 108 0.18 -17.10 10.44
N LEU A 109 -0.32 -18.33 10.57
CA LEU A 109 0.13 -19.27 11.62
C LEU A 109 1.55 -19.75 11.32
N GLN A 110 1.84 -20.08 10.07
CA GLN A 110 3.16 -20.50 9.61
C GLN A 110 4.20 -19.41 9.90
N ARG A 111 3.97 -18.17 9.47
CA ARG A 111 4.87 -17.04 9.73
C ARG A 111 5.09 -16.77 11.22
N ALA A 112 4.06 -16.97 12.04
CA ALA A 112 4.20 -16.83 13.49
C ALA A 112 5.09 -17.92 14.10
N ASN A 113 5.00 -19.16 13.60
CA ASN A 113 5.86 -20.26 14.00
C ASN A 113 7.31 -20.04 13.53
N ASP A 114 7.51 -19.63 12.28
CA ASP A 114 8.85 -19.33 11.71
C ASP A 114 9.54 -18.20 12.49
N ALA A 115 8.77 -17.17 12.87
CA ALA A 115 9.27 -16.09 13.72
C ALA A 115 9.67 -16.61 15.11
N LYS A 116 8.84 -17.47 15.73
CA LYS A 116 9.16 -18.10 17.02
C LYS A 116 10.46 -18.92 16.93
N GLU A 117 10.59 -19.75 15.91
CA GLU A 117 11.77 -20.58 15.70
C GLU A 117 13.03 -19.73 15.48
N THR A 118 12.93 -18.67 14.69
CA THR A 118 14.03 -17.71 14.46
C THR A 118 14.46 -17.03 15.77
N MET A 119 13.51 -16.70 16.65
CA MET A 119 13.81 -16.10 17.95
C MET A 119 14.52 -17.07 18.89
N LEU A 120 14.10 -18.34 18.92
CA LEU A 120 14.77 -19.38 19.72
C LEU A 120 16.18 -19.67 19.21
N ASN A 121 16.36 -19.75 17.88
CA ASN A 121 17.67 -19.99 17.27
C ASN A 121 18.65 -18.83 17.52
N ASN A 122 18.17 -17.59 17.51
CA ASN A 122 19.01 -16.42 17.75
C ASN A 122 19.22 -16.12 19.25
N ASN A 123 18.44 -16.73 20.14
CA ASN A 123 18.55 -16.53 21.58
C ASN A 123 18.38 -17.86 22.34
N PRO A 124 19.41 -18.75 22.33
CA PRO A 124 19.31 -20.12 22.84
C PRO A 124 19.01 -20.25 24.34
N ASP A 125 19.09 -19.16 25.11
CA ASP A 125 18.71 -19.11 26.53
C ASP A 125 17.19 -18.93 26.76
N MET A 126 16.41 -18.63 25.71
CA MET A 126 14.95 -18.66 25.79
C MET A 126 14.47 -20.11 25.80
N SER A 127 13.86 -20.54 26.90
CA SER A 127 13.20 -21.86 26.97
C SER A 127 11.94 -21.92 26.08
N PRO A 128 11.57 -23.10 25.54
CA PRO A 128 10.46 -23.28 24.58
C PRO A 128 9.07 -22.78 24.99
#